data_AF-D0CE47-F1
#
_entry.id   AF-D0CE47-F1
#
_cell.length_a   1.000
_cell.length_b   1.000
_cell.length_c   1.000
_cell.angle_alpha   90.00
_cell.angle_beta   90.00
_cell.angle_gamma   90.00
#
_symmetry.space_group_name_H-M   'P 1'
#
loop_
_entity.id
_entity.type
_entity.pdbx_description
1 polymer ?
#
loop_
_entity_poly.entity_id
_entity_poly.type
_entity_poly.pdbx_seq_one_letter_code
_entity_poly.pdbx_strand_id
1 'polypeptide(L)'
;MKREEVRKVFSEYEPRAFWRNSYSESATDGYDEIGINIYYDSADKTIALEFYEPAQVAFNGIEIFNISASEAYKLMASLDKDIAIDGDGLTSFKFGIGFCEPNYEEEPFLPVEAIIIFIEGYYD
;
A
#
# COMPACT_ATOMS: atom_id res chain seq x y z
N MET A 1 15.53 -0.24 -0.07
CA MET A 1 16.20 1.01 -0.48
C MET A 1 16.37 1.88 0.76
N LYS A 2 17.39 2.75 0.85
CA LYS A 2 17.49 3.76 1.93
C LYS A 2 16.68 5.01 1.58
N ARG A 3 16.18 5.74 2.58
CA ARG A 3 15.40 6.99 2.38
C ARG A 3 16.08 7.97 1.43
N GLU A 4 17.39 8.18 1.55
CA GLU A 4 18.10 9.10 0.67
C GLU A 4 18.11 8.64 -0.80
N GLU A 5 18.15 7.33 -1.05
CA GLU A 5 18.09 6.78 -2.40
C GLU A 5 16.67 6.92 -2.96
N VAL A 6 15.65 6.69 -2.13
CA VAL A 6 14.24 6.94 -2.49
C VAL A 6 14.04 8.40 -2.89
N ARG A 7 14.50 9.34 -2.07
CA ARG A 7 14.39 10.79 -2.37
C ARG A 7 15.13 11.20 -3.63
N LYS A 8 16.20 10.49 -4.02
CA LYS A 8 16.86 10.69 -5.31
C LYS A 8 16.02 10.18 -6.47
N VAL A 9 15.31 9.07 -6.31
CA VAL A 9 14.38 8.54 -7.32
C VAL A 9 13.21 9.50 -7.53
N PHE A 10 12.66 10.06 -6.45
CA PHE A 10 11.55 11.00 -6.47
C PHE A 10 12.00 12.46 -6.45
N SER A 11 13.16 12.79 -7.03
CA SER A 11 13.76 14.14 -6.91
C SER A 11 12.94 15.27 -7.53
N GLU A 12 11.94 14.94 -8.36
CA GLU A 12 11.01 15.89 -8.96
C GLU A 12 9.88 16.31 -8.00
N TYR A 13 9.73 15.61 -6.87
CA TYR A 13 8.66 15.82 -5.89
C TYR A 13 9.24 16.14 -4.51
N GLU A 14 8.62 17.08 -3.80
CA GLU A 14 8.99 17.38 -2.41
C GLU A 14 8.21 16.46 -1.45
N PRO A 15 8.88 15.66 -0.61
CA PRO A 15 8.18 14.80 0.33
C PRO A 15 7.58 15.60 1.49
N ARG A 16 6.31 15.34 1.81
CA ARG A 16 5.73 15.69 3.10
C ARG A 16 6.15 14.63 4.12
N ALA A 17 7.04 14.99 5.03
CA ALA A 17 7.43 14.11 6.15
C ALA A 17 6.39 14.14 7.28
N PHE A 18 5.91 12.99 7.74
CA PHE A 18 4.97 12.89 8.86
C PHE A 18 5.11 11.56 9.61
N TRP A 19 4.65 11.51 10.87
CA TRP A 19 4.56 10.26 11.63
C TRP A 19 3.18 9.64 11.37
N ARG A 20 3.14 8.41 10.85
CA ARG A 20 1.86 7.75 10.51
C ARG A 20 1.01 7.46 11.74
N ASN A 21 1.65 6.99 12.81
CA ASN A 21 1.04 6.69 14.11
C ASN A 21 2.12 6.56 15.21
N SER A 22 1.70 6.24 16.43
CA SER A 22 2.60 6.08 17.60
C SER A 22 3.55 4.88 17.52
N TYR A 23 3.35 3.96 16.57
CA TYR A 23 4.18 2.77 16.37
C TYR A 23 5.25 2.97 15.29
N SER A 24 5.17 4.07 14.54
CA SER A 24 6.14 4.38 13.50
C SER A 24 7.53 4.56 14.10
N GLU A 25 8.52 3.83 13.57
CA GLU A 25 9.92 3.94 14.00
C GLU A 25 10.66 5.12 13.37
N SER A 26 10.15 5.60 12.23
CA SER A 26 10.70 6.71 11.47
C SER A 26 9.59 7.45 10.74
N ALA A 27 9.85 8.69 10.30
CA ALA A 27 8.87 9.49 9.58
C ALA A 27 8.54 8.88 8.20
N THR A 28 7.28 8.85 7.82
CA THR A 28 6.86 8.53 6.45
C THR A 28 7.20 9.69 5.52
N ASP A 29 7.67 9.40 4.32
CA ASP A 29 7.72 10.38 3.22
C ASP A 29 6.46 10.19 2.38
N GLY A 30 5.55 11.18 2.40
CA GLY A 30 4.37 11.22 1.54
C GLY A 30 4.60 12.10 0.32
N TYR A 31 4.27 11.59 -0.85
CA TYR A 31 4.34 12.28 -2.14
C TYR A 31 2.92 12.38 -2.71
N ASP A 32 2.15 13.30 -2.12
CA ASP A 32 0.70 13.42 -2.36
C ASP A 32 0.37 13.70 -3.85
N GLU A 33 1.26 14.37 -4.59
CA GLU A 33 1.07 14.67 -6.02
C GLU A 33 0.98 13.42 -6.91
N ILE A 34 1.60 12.33 -6.49
CA ILE A 34 1.63 11.05 -7.20
C ILE A 34 1.01 9.90 -6.42
N GLY A 35 0.43 10.19 -5.25
CA GLY A 35 -0.34 9.23 -4.47
C GLY A 35 0.49 8.10 -3.86
N ILE A 36 1.64 8.40 -3.25
CA ILE A 36 2.47 7.38 -2.59
C ILE A 36 2.97 7.82 -1.22
N ASN A 37 2.82 6.94 -0.22
CA ASN A 37 3.47 7.01 1.07
C ASN A 37 4.58 5.96 1.15
N ILE A 38 5.75 6.36 1.68
CA ILE A 38 6.91 5.49 1.83
C ILE A 38 7.25 5.33 3.31
N TYR A 39 7.16 4.09 3.78
CA TYR A 39 7.40 3.72 5.17
C TYR A 39 8.83 3.21 5.35
N TYR A 40 9.44 3.59 6.48
CA TYR A 40 10.82 3.27 6.81
C TYR A 40 10.94 2.69 8.22
N ASP A 41 11.94 1.82 8.40
CA ASP A 41 12.38 1.38 9.73
C ASP A 41 13.24 2.46 10.45
N SER A 42 13.61 2.21 11.70
CA SER A 42 14.51 3.08 12.49
C SER A 42 15.90 3.30 11.88
N ALA A 43 16.29 2.50 10.88
CA ALA A 43 17.53 2.67 10.13
C ALA A 43 17.32 3.36 8.77
N ASP A 44 16.14 3.95 8.53
CA ASP A 44 15.75 4.61 7.28
C ASP A 44 15.78 3.68 6.05
N LYS A 45 15.56 2.38 6.23
CA LYS A 45 15.35 1.43 5.13
C LYS A 45 13.86 1.33 4.84
N THR A 46 13.50 1.37 3.56
CA THR A 46 12.12 1.20 3.10
C THR A 46 11.60 -0.18 3.49
N ILE A 47 10.44 -0.22 4.14
CA ILE A 47 9.76 -1.44 4.59
C ILE A 47 8.39 -1.63 3.93
N ALA A 48 7.73 -0.55 3.52
CA ALA A 48 6.48 -0.63 2.76
C ALA A 48 6.27 0.62 1.89
N LEU A 49 5.44 0.47 0.87
CA LEU A 49 4.91 1.51 0.01
C LEU A 49 3.39 1.42 0.05
N GLU A 50 2.70 2.53 0.26
CA GLU A 50 1.24 2.60 0.15
C GLU A 50 0.88 3.56 -0.97
N PHE A 51 0.01 3.10 -1.85
CA PHE A 51 -0.46 3.82 -3.02
C PHE A 51 -1.94 4.16 -2.83
N TYR A 52 -2.32 5.36 -3.27
CA TYR A 52 -3.68 5.88 -3.26
C TYR A 52 -3.86 6.78 -4.48
N GLU A 53 -5.08 7.23 -4.78
CA GLU A 53 -5.29 8.17 -5.89
C GLU A 53 -4.35 9.39 -5.76
N PRO A 54 -3.64 9.82 -6.83
CA PRO A 54 -3.82 9.47 -8.24
C PRO A 54 -2.87 8.36 -8.78
N ALA A 55 -2.25 7.55 -7.92
CA ALA A 55 -1.32 6.50 -8.36
C ALA A 55 -1.98 5.47 -9.30
N GLN A 56 -1.22 4.98 -10.27
CA GLN A 56 -1.63 3.88 -11.14
C GLN A 56 -0.89 2.60 -10.75
N VAL A 57 -1.62 1.63 -10.19
CA VAL A 57 -1.05 0.38 -9.72
C VAL A 57 -1.62 -0.77 -10.53
N ALA A 58 -0.75 -1.45 -11.27
CA ALA A 58 -1.11 -2.64 -12.04
C ALA A 58 -0.53 -3.90 -11.40
N PHE A 59 -1.38 -4.91 -11.18
CA PHE A 59 -0.98 -6.23 -10.71
C PHE A 59 -1.51 -7.30 -11.65
N ASN A 60 -0.62 -8.20 -12.10
CA ASN A 60 -0.95 -9.24 -13.09
C ASN A 60 -1.63 -8.69 -14.36
N GLY A 61 -1.21 -7.50 -14.82
CA GLY A 61 -1.76 -6.82 -15.99
C GLY A 61 -3.11 -6.14 -15.79
N ILE A 62 -3.62 -6.08 -14.56
CA ILE A 62 -4.90 -5.43 -14.20
C ILE A 62 -4.60 -4.19 -13.36
N GLU A 63 -5.14 -3.05 -13.75
CA GLU A 63 -5.07 -1.81 -12.97
C GLU A 63 -6.08 -1.86 -11.84
N ILE A 64 -5.59 -1.91 -10.59
CA ILE A 64 -6.40 -2.27 -9.42
C ILE A 64 -7.37 -1.15 -9.02
N PHE A 65 -6.98 0.11 -9.17
CA PHE A 65 -7.89 1.25 -8.91
C PHE A 65 -9.00 1.40 -9.97
N ASN A 66 -8.94 0.64 -11.08
CA ASN A 66 -9.95 0.66 -12.15
C ASN A 66 -10.98 -0.48 -12.05
N ILE A 67 -10.89 -1.30 -11.01
CA ILE A 67 -11.86 -2.36 -10.72
C ILE A 67 -12.44 -2.15 -9.32
N SER A 68 -13.57 -2.79 -9.04
CA SER A 68 -14.15 -2.75 -7.69
C SER A 68 -13.29 -3.53 -6.69
N ALA A 69 -13.38 -3.17 -5.41
CA ALA A 69 -12.79 -3.93 -4.31
C ALA A 69 -13.22 -5.40 -4.35
N SER A 70 -14.49 -5.68 -4.65
CA SER A 70 -14.98 -7.05 -4.80
C SER A 70 -14.27 -7.84 -5.91
N GLU A 71 -13.89 -7.19 -7.01
CA GLU A 71 -13.14 -7.81 -8.10
C GLU A 71 -11.67 -7.98 -7.73
N ALA A 72 -11.06 -6.99 -7.07
CA ALA A 72 -9.71 -7.07 -6.56
C ALA A 72 -9.55 -8.22 -5.55
N TYR A 73 -10.53 -8.39 -4.65
CA TYR A 73 -10.55 -9.50 -3.68
C TYR A 73 -10.67 -10.85 -4.37
N LYS A 74 -11.55 -10.98 -5.36
CA LYS A 74 -11.67 -12.21 -6.16
C LYS A 74 -10.39 -12.53 -6.91
N LEU A 75 -9.74 -11.52 -7.49
CA LEU A 75 -8.44 -11.67 -8.14
C LEU A 75 -7.41 -12.21 -7.16
N MET A 76 -7.26 -11.58 -5.99
CA MET A 76 -6.27 -12.02 -5.00
C MET A 76 -6.58 -13.43 -4.47
N ALA A 77 -7.84 -13.70 -4.11
CA ALA A 77 -8.29 -15.03 -3.67
C ALA A 77 -8.11 -16.15 -4.73
N SER A 78 -8.02 -15.78 -6.02
CA SER A 78 -7.71 -16.73 -7.09
C SER A 78 -6.22 -17.11 -7.14
N LEU A 79 -5.34 -16.21 -6.71
CA LEU A 79 -3.87 -16.32 -6.77
C LEU A 79 -3.24 -16.76 -5.43
N ASP A 80 -3.91 -16.43 -4.34
CA ASP A 80 -3.53 -16.74 -2.97
C ASP A 80 -4.75 -17.29 -2.21
N LYS A 81 -4.60 -18.49 -1.64
CA LYS A 81 -5.67 -19.17 -0.89
C LYS A 81 -5.65 -18.85 0.60
N ASP A 82 -4.57 -18.24 1.06
CA ASP A 82 -4.31 -17.95 2.47
C ASP A 82 -4.37 -16.44 2.74
N ILE A 83 -5.19 -15.71 1.97
CA ILE A 83 -5.45 -14.29 2.22
C ILE A 83 -6.07 -14.09 3.60
N ALA A 84 -5.59 -13.09 4.32
CA ALA A 84 -6.21 -12.60 5.55
C ALA A 84 -7.18 -11.47 5.20
N ILE A 85 -8.37 -11.49 5.82
CA ILE A 85 -9.37 -10.42 5.68
C ILE A 85 -9.79 -10.02 7.08
N ASP A 86 -9.79 -8.72 7.35
CA ASP A 86 -10.28 -8.10 8.57
C ASP A 86 -11.11 -6.84 8.25
N GLY A 87 -11.37 -6.01 9.27
CA GLY A 87 -12.18 -4.81 9.11
C GLY A 87 -11.49 -3.67 8.33
N ASP A 88 -10.17 -3.73 8.14
CA ASP A 88 -9.42 -2.71 7.40
C ASP A 88 -9.23 -3.12 5.93
N GLY A 89 -9.29 -4.41 5.64
CA GLY A 89 -9.38 -4.91 4.28
C GLY A 89 -8.78 -6.30 4.09
N LEU A 90 -8.02 -6.50 3.02
CA LEU A 90 -7.42 -7.78 2.64
C LEU A 90 -5.90 -7.69 2.66
N THR A 91 -5.24 -8.74 3.13
CA THR A 91 -3.78 -8.90 3.08
C THR A 91 -3.38 -10.25 2.49
N SER A 92 -2.49 -10.23 1.49
CA SER A 92 -1.76 -11.40 0.99
C SER A 92 -0.30 -11.33 1.44
N PHE A 93 0.06 -12.15 2.43
CA PHE A 93 1.45 -12.29 2.88
C PHE A 93 2.34 -12.95 1.83
N LYS A 94 1.77 -13.82 1.00
CA LYS A 94 2.48 -14.49 -0.10
C LYS A 94 3.07 -13.49 -1.11
N PHE A 95 2.32 -12.44 -1.43
CA PHE A 95 2.75 -11.42 -2.39
C PHE A 95 3.29 -10.14 -1.72
N GLY A 96 3.11 -10.00 -0.40
CA GLY A 96 3.42 -8.76 0.30
C GLY A 96 2.53 -7.62 -0.17
N ILE A 97 1.24 -7.88 -0.41
CA ILE A 97 0.26 -6.90 -0.92
C ILE A 97 -0.96 -6.86 -0.01
N GLY A 98 -1.40 -5.66 0.35
CA GLY A 98 -2.67 -5.43 1.04
C GLY A 98 -3.55 -4.43 0.28
N PHE A 99 -4.86 -4.60 0.41
CA PHE A 99 -5.87 -3.67 -0.07
C PHE A 99 -6.57 -3.07 1.15
N CYS A 100 -6.46 -1.76 1.31
CA CYS A 100 -7.17 -1.01 2.34
C CYS A 100 -8.56 -0.67 1.79
N GLU A 101 -9.59 -1.21 2.43
CA GLU A 101 -10.98 -0.95 2.10
C GLU A 101 -11.85 -1.09 3.37
N PRO A 102 -11.80 -0.10 4.27
CA PRO A 102 -12.47 -0.19 5.56
C PRO A 102 -14.01 -0.16 5.46
N ASN A 103 -14.56 0.23 4.30
CA ASN A 103 -16.01 0.25 4.04
C ASN A 103 -16.42 -0.89 3.09
N TYR A 104 -15.64 -1.98 3.01
CA TYR A 104 -15.90 -3.07 2.08
C TYR A 104 -17.29 -3.68 2.23
N GLU A 105 -17.81 -3.80 3.46
CA GLU A 105 -19.13 -4.41 3.69
C GLU A 105 -20.26 -3.55 3.14
N GLU A 106 -20.13 -2.23 3.22
CA GLU A 106 -21.10 -1.24 2.75
C GLU A 106 -20.95 -0.91 1.26
N GLU A 107 -19.71 -0.78 0.78
CA GLU A 107 -19.36 -0.22 -0.53
C GLU A 107 -18.45 -1.13 -1.38
N PRO A 108 -18.72 -2.45 -1.51
CA PRO A 108 -17.81 -3.40 -2.17
C PRO A 108 -17.60 -3.17 -3.68
N PHE A 109 -18.40 -2.28 -4.28
CA PHE A 109 -18.38 -1.97 -5.70
C PHE A 109 -17.57 -0.71 -6.03
N LEU A 110 -17.10 0.04 -5.02
CA LEU A 110 -16.11 1.09 -5.22
C LEU A 110 -14.71 0.49 -5.39
N PRO A 111 -13.76 1.20 -6.01
CA PRO A 111 -12.35 0.82 -5.99
C PRO A 111 -11.81 0.79 -4.56
N VAL A 112 -10.75 0.01 -4.35
CA VAL A 112 -10.02 0.00 -3.07
C VAL A 112 -9.48 1.41 -2.76
N GLU A 113 -9.57 1.84 -1.51
CA GLU A 113 -9.06 3.16 -1.09
C GLU A 113 -7.54 3.27 -1.24
N ALA A 114 -6.82 2.22 -0.86
CA ALA A 114 -5.36 2.18 -0.99
C ALA A 114 -4.82 0.77 -1.20
N ILE A 115 -3.60 0.69 -1.72
CA ILE A 115 -2.87 -0.56 -1.92
C ILE A 115 -1.53 -0.44 -1.21
N ILE A 116 -1.21 -1.35 -0.31
CA ILE A 116 0.10 -1.41 0.35
C ILE A 116 0.92 -2.57 -0.21
N ILE A 117 2.21 -2.32 -0.47
CA ILE A 117 3.21 -3.32 -0.81
C ILE A 117 4.28 -3.31 0.28
N PHE A 118 4.60 -4.46 0.86
CA PHE A 118 5.44 -4.54 2.05
C PHE A 118 6.42 -5.72 2.01
N ILE A 119 7.50 -5.59 2.80
CA ILE A 119 8.49 -6.67 2.98
C ILE A 119 7.98 -7.76 3.93
N GLU A 120 8.58 -8.95 3.85
CA GLU A 120 8.37 -9.98 4.86
C GLU A 120 8.69 -9.45 6.27
N GLY A 121 7.81 -9.76 7.23
CA GLY A 121 7.90 -9.30 8.62
C GLY A 121 7.36 -7.90 8.90
N TYR A 122 6.74 -7.22 7.92
CA TYR A 122 6.17 -5.88 8.14
C TYR A 122 5.03 -5.86 9.19
N TYR A 123 4.25 -6.94 9.29
CA TYR A 123 3.13 -7.06 10.23
C TYR A 123 3.46 -7.93 11.47
N ASP A 124 4.72 -8.30 11.67
CA ASP A 124 5.17 -9.14 12.79
C ASP A 124 5.31 -8.37 14.12
#